data_AF-A0A0T1Q0K1-F1
#
_entry.id   AF-A0A0T1Q0K1-F1
#
_cell.length_a   1.000
_cell.length_b   1.000
_cell.length_c   1.000
_cell.angle_alpha   90.00
_cell.angle_beta   90.00
_cell.angle_gamma   90.00
#
_symmetry.space_group_name_H-M   'P 1'
#
loop_
_entity.id
_entity.type
_entity.pdbx_description
1 polymer ?
#
loop_
_entity_poly.entity_id
_entity_poly.type
_entity_poly.pdbx_seq_one_letter_code
_entity_poly.pdbx_strand_id
1 'polypeptide(L)'
;MFSRTSALLLHRALWLLFVVQALASVAVEPPWPYWAGWLPAIAAGGLGLALSVTARRRIAARPRETVEVAPPVAGRWSALNSPADRTPSHGTHQYGQTYAIDIVEEDEKRPRPAFAWLWPLVRGNRHFPAFDAPLLAVADATVVHAEDGQRDHLSRNSLPALVYLMLIESSVRALAGPRRVTGNHLVLDLGDGTYAMYAHLRRGSLAVRTGDRVVAGQELARCGNSGNSTEPHVHFQLMDGPDLATASGIPFTWHGVGVPANGETFTAPGYAAA
;
A
#
# COMPACT_ATOMS: atom_id res chain seq x y z
N MET A 1 8.43 26.46 11.48
CA MET A 1 8.72 25.00 11.39
C MET A 1 8.11 24.48 10.09
N PHE A 2 8.89 23.81 9.24
CA PHE A 2 8.36 23.17 8.03
C PHE A 2 7.47 21.98 8.45
N SER A 3 6.21 21.93 8.02
CA SER A 3 5.33 20.79 8.31
C SER A 3 5.76 19.56 7.51
N ARG A 4 5.45 18.34 7.99
CA ARG A 4 5.73 17.09 7.26
C ARG A 4 5.05 17.09 5.88
N THR A 5 3.82 17.61 5.81
CA THR A 5 3.09 17.78 4.55
C THR A 5 3.82 18.69 3.59
N SER A 6 4.31 19.84 4.06
CA SER A 6 5.10 20.79 3.25
C SER A 6 6.40 20.14 2.74
N ALA A 7 7.08 19.35 3.57
CA ALA A 7 8.30 18.64 3.17
C ALA A 7 8.03 17.57 2.10
N LEU A 8 6.92 16.83 2.20
CA LEU A 8 6.51 15.85 1.19
C LEU A 8 6.11 16.51 -0.13
N LEU A 9 5.40 17.64 -0.09
CA LEU A 9 5.08 18.43 -1.27
C LEU A 9 6.34 18.98 -1.95
N LEU A 10 7.28 19.51 -1.16
CA LEU A 10 8.56 19.97 -1.67
C LEU A 10 9.37 18.84 -2.32
N HIS A 11 9.44 17.67 -1.67
CA HIS A 11 10.11 16.49 -2.23
C HIS A 11 9.57 16.11 -3.62
N ARG A 12 8.23 16.11 -3.78
CA ARG A 12 7.59 15.87 -5.09
C ARG A 12 7.87 16.98 -6.09
N ALA A 13 7.80 18.24 -5.67
CA ALA A 13 8.06 19.38 -6.53
C ALA A 13 9.50 19.36 -7.07
N LEU A 14 10.48 18.96 -6.25
CA LEU A 14 11.88 18.82 -6.66
C LEU A 14 12.08 17.72 -7.71
N TRP A 15 11.44 16.56 -7.54
CA TRP A 15 11.45 15.49 -8.56
C TRP A 15 10.74 15.91 -9.85
N LEU A 16 9.60 16.59 -9.75
CA LEU A 16 8.89 17.10 -10.92
C LEU A 16 9.73 18.13 -11.68
N LEU A 17 10.36 19.06 -10.95
CA LEU A 17 11.27 20.05 -11.52
C LEU A 17 12.43 19.37 -12.26
N PHE A 18 13.05 18.36 -11.65
CA PHE A 18 14.11 17.57 -12.29
C PHE A 18 13.63 16.95 -13.61
N VAL A 19 12.47 16.27 -13.60
CA VAL A 19 11.91 15.61 -14.79
C VAL A 19 11.58 16.61 -15.90
N VAL A 20 10.89 17.70 -15.57
CA VAL A 20 10.51 18.74 -16.54
C VAL A 20 11.75 19.33 -17.19
N GLN A 21 12.76 19.64 -16.40
CA GLN A 21 14.01 20.20 -16.89
C GLN A 21 14.82 19.19 -17.73
N ALA A 22 14.88 17.93 -17.32
CA ALA A 22 15.54 16.88 -18.08
C ALA A 22 14.87 16.69 -19.46
N LEU A 23 13.54 16.69 -19.51
CA LEU A 23 12.79 16.63 -20.77
C LEU A 23 13.01 17.89 -21.63
N ALA A 24 12.98 19.08 -21.04
CA ALA A 24 13.25 20.33 -21.75
C ALA A 24 14.66 20.36 -22.36
N SER A 25 15.65 19.79 -21.67
CA SER A 25 17.04 19.73 -22.14
C SER A 25 17.26 18.89 -23.40
N VAL A 26 16.28 18.05 -23.77
CA VAL A 26 16.29 17.31 -25.05
C VAL A 26 15.98 18.24 -26.23
N ALA A 27 15.16 19.27 -26.02
CA ALA A 27 14.69 20.16 -27.06
C ALA A 27 15.42 21.52 -27.09
N VAL A 28 15.92 21.98 -25.93
CA VAL A 28 16.54 23.30 -25.77
C VAL A 28 17.79 23.18 -24.91
N GLU A 29 18.88 23.82 -25.33
CA GLU A 29 20.09 23.90 -24.53
C GLU A 29 19.86 24.78 -23.29
N PRO A 30 20.00 24.25 -22.06
CA PRO A 30 19.75 25.03 -20.86
C PRO A 30 20.79 26.16 -20.68
N PRO A 31 20.41 27.33 -20.14
CA PRO A 31 21.34 28.44 -19.91
C PRO A 31 22.26 28.23 -18.70
N TRP A 32 22.35 27.00 -18.19
CA TRP A 32 23.16 26.58 -17.04
C TRP A 32 23.91 25.29 -17.36
N PRO A 33 25.06 25.02 -16.70
CA PRO A 33 25.84 23.82 -16.98
C PRO A 33 25.06 22.54 -16.67
N TYR A 34 25.32 21.48 -17.43
CA TYR A 34 24.61 20.20 -17.34
C TYR A 34 24.49 19.66 -15.90
N TRP A 35 25.55 19.74 -15.09
CA TRP A 35 25.55 19.25 -13.71
C TRP A 35 24.55 19.99 -12.81
N ALA A 36 24.30 21.29 -13.06
CA ALA A 36 23.37 22.09 -12.26
C ALA A 36 21.93 21.57 -12.43
N GLY A 37 21.65 20.94 -13.57
CA GLY A 37 20.37 20.32 -13.82
C GLY A 37 20.04 19.15 -12.88
N TRP A 38 21.02 18.56 -12.20
CA TRP A 38 20.83 17.49 -11.23
C TRP A 38 20.55 17.99 -9.82
N LEU A 39 20.71 19.28 -9.54
CA LEU A 39 20.50 19.85 -8.21
C LEU A 39 19.11 19.55 -7.62
N PRO A 40 18.00 19.63 -8.37
CA PRO A 40 16.69 19.28 -7.83
C PRO A 40 16.59 17.79 -7.44
N ALA A 41 17.16 16.87 -8.23
CA ALA A 41 17.19 15.44 -7.90
C ALA A 41 18.04 15.14 -6.66
N ILE A 42 19.22 15.77 -6.55
CA ILE A 42 20.11 15.63 -5.38
C ILE A 42 19.40 16.16 -4.11
N ALA A 43 18.77 17.34 -4.20
CA ALA A 43 17.99 17.90 -3.10
C ALA A 43 16.79 17.01 -2.73
N ALA A 44 16.09 16.45 -3.72
CA ALA A 44 15.00 15.51 -3.50
C ALA A 44 15.49 14.25 -2.79
N GLY A 45 16.61 13.67 -3.23
CA GLY A 45 17.24 12.49 -2.61
C GLY A 45 17.64 12.75 -1.16
N GLY A 46 18.32 13.87 -0.88
CA GLY A 46 18.69 14.28 0.47
C GLY A 46 17.48 14.49 1.38
N LEU A 47 16.44 15.17 0.88
CA LEU A 47 15.19 15.36 1.62
C LEU A 47 14.46 14.04 1.87
N GLY A 48 14.43 13.12 0.89
CA GLY A 48 13.85 11.79 1.03
C GLY A 48 14.56 10.95 2.09
N LEU A 49 15.89 10.99 2.13
CA LEU A 49 16.69 10.34 3.18
C LEU A 49 16.38 10.95 4.55
N ALA A 50 16.35 12.28 4.67
CA ALA A 50 16.04 12.97 5.91
C ALA A 50 14.63 12.63 6.43
N LEU A 51 13.62 12.58 5.55
CA LEU A 51 12.27 12.15 5.88
C LEU A 51 12.25 10.69 6.38
N SER A 52 13.00 9.80 5.73
CA SER A 52 13.09 8.39 6.11
C SER A 52 13.75 8.20 7.48
N VAL A 53 14.87 8.89 7.74
CA VAL A 53 15.55 8.88 9.05
C VAL A 53 14.65 9.47 10.13
N THR A 54 13.93 10.55 9.83
CA THR A 54 13.01 11.18 10.78
C THR A 54 11.82 10.27 11.11
N ALA A 55 11.26 9.57 10.12
CA ALA A 55 10.20 8.60 10.34
C ALA A 55 10.67 7.45 11.25
N ARG A 56 11.87 6.90 10.99
CA ARG A 56 12.51 5.88 11.84
C ARG A 56 12.64 6.36 13.29
N ARG A 57 13.21 7.55 13.49
CA ARG A 57 13.38 8.12 14.84
C ARG A 57 12.06 8.34 15.55
N ARG A 58 11.02 8.79 14.84
CA ARG A 58 9.69 9.02 15.41
C ARG A 58 9.06 7.73 15.91
N ILE A 59 9.09 6.67 15.10
CA ILE A 59 8.54 5.36 15.46
C ILE A 59 9.29 4.79 16.66
N ALA A 60 10.63 4.89 16.66
CA ALA A 60 11.45 4.45 17.80
C ALA A 60 11.19 5.25 19.08
N ALA A 61 10.91 6.56 18.96
CA ALA A 61 10.67 7.44 20.12
C ALA A 61 9.25 7.31 20.70
N ARG A 62 8.31 6.71 19.96
CA ARG A 62 6.90 6.53 20.37
C ARG A 62 6.44 5.12 20.02
N PRO A 63 6.98 4.09 20.69
CA PRO A 63 6.50 2.73 20.49
C PRO A 63 5.01 2.66 20.84
N ARG A 64 4.25 1.97 20.01
CA ARG A 64 2.84 1.66 20.24
C ARG A 64 2.74 0.19 20.62
N GLU A 65 1.83 -0.13 21.53
CA GLU A 65 1.50 -1.52 21.84
C GLU A 65 0.84 -2.18 20.62
N THR A 66 0.98 -3.50 20.55
CA THR A 66 0.34 -4.30 19.52
C THR A 66 -1.17 -4.25 19.70
N VAL A 67 -1.88 -3.83 18.66
CA VAL A 67 -3.35 -3.80 18.66
C VAL A 67 -3.87 -5.11 18.07
N GLU A 68 -4.70 -5.81 18.82
CA GLU A 68 -5.36 -7.01 18.35
C GLU A 68 -6.66 -6.65 17.61
N VAL A 69 -6.83 -7.19 16.41
CA VAL A 69 -8.02 -6.97 15.56
C VAL A 69 -8.41 -8.27 14.84
N ALA A 70 -9.59 -8.29 14.22
CA ALA A 70 -9.98 -9.40 13.38
C ALA A 70 -9.13 -9.52 12.09
N PRO A 71 -9.00 -10.72 11.50
CA PRO A 71 -8.51 -10.85 10.13
C PRO A 71 -9.41 -10.10 9.13
N PRO A 72 -8.84 -9.42 8.11
CA PRO A 72 -9.61 -8.68 7.10
C PRO A 72 -10.25 -9.57 6.03
N VAL A 73 -10.14 -10.89 6.16
CA VAL A 73 -10.50 -11.90 5.17
C VAL A 73 -11.05 -13.15 5.85
N ALA A 74 -11.65 -14.04 5.08
CA ALA A 74 -12.07 -15.37 5.51
C ALA A 74 -11.42 -16.45 4.63
N GLY A 75 -11.27 -17.67 5.16
CA GLY A 75 -10.74 -18.80 4.41
C GLY A 75 -9.20 -18.88 4.46
N ARG A 76 -8.60 -19.52 3.47
CA ARG A 76 -7.17 -19.88 3.46
C ARG A 76 -6.34 -18.88 2.66
N TRP A 77 -5.31 -18.32 3.29
CA TRP A 77 -4.48 -17.24 2.75
C TRP A 77 -3.01 -17.47 3.10
N SER A 78 -2.10 -16.89 2.32
CA SER A 78 -0.67 -16.85 2.63
C SER A 78 -0.17 -15.42 2.74
N ALA A 79 0.78 -15.18 3.64
CA ALA A 79 1.37 -13.87 3.83
C ALA A 79 2.55 -13.60 2.88
N LEU A 80 2.65 -12.34 2.48
CA LEU A 80 3.71 -11.71 1.70
C LEU A 80 4.05 -10.37 2.37
N ASN A 81 5.31 -9.91 2.25
CA ASN A 81 5.77 -8.66 2.86
C ASN A 81 5.28 -8.49 4.32
N SER A 82 5.46 -9.53 5.14
CA SER A 82 4.97 -9.58 6.52
C SER A 82 5.90 -8.84 7.50
N PRO A 83 5.33 -8.15 8.51
CA PRO A 83 6.12 -7.55 9.58
C PRO A 83 6.71 -8.58 10.55
N ALA A 84 6.26 -9.84 10.50
CA ALA A 84 6.87 -10.94 11.27
C ALA A 84 8.32 -11.22 10.84
N ASP A 85 8.64 -11.06 9.55
CA ASP A 85 9.99 -11.28 9.03
C ASP A 85 10.88 -10.03 9.10
N ARG A 86 10.29 -8.86 8.91
CA ARG A 86 11.04 -7.60 8.81
C ARG A 86 10.16 -6.41 9.14
N THR A 87 10.69 -5.48 9.94
CA THR A 87 10.10 -4.16 10.14
C THR A 87 11.10 -3.06 9.71
N PRO A 88 10.75 -2.15 8.79
CA PRO A 88 9.48 -2.07 8.07
C PRO A 88 9.33 -3.19 7.03
N SER A 89 8.14 -3.76 6.93
CA SER A 89 7.87 -4.95 6.11
C SER A 89 8.02 -4.69 4.61
N HIS A 90 7.65 -3.49 4.16
CA HIS A 90 7.76 -3.04 2.76
C HIS A 90 9.05 -2.23 2.50
N GLY A 91 10.03 -2.30 3.42
CA GLY A 91 11.28 -1.55 3.32
C GLY A 91 11.16 -0.04 3.57
N THR A 92 9.96 0.46 3.89
CA THR A 92 9.67 1.88 4.12
C THR A 92 8.73 2.11 5.29
N HIS A 93 8.90 3.23 5.98
CA HIS A 93 7.96 3.72 7.00
C HIS A 93 6.95 4.72 6.42
N GLN A 94 7.09 5.08 5.15
CA GLN A 94 6.18 6.00 4.48
C GLN A 94 4.80 5.35 4.35
N TYR A 95 3.77 6.19 4.24
CA TYR A 95 2.39 5.74 4.05
C TYR A 95 1.80 4.88 5.18
N GLY A 96 2.40 4.92 6.38
CA GLY A 96 1.99 4.09 7.51
C GLY A 96 2.38 2.61 7.38
N GLN A 97 3.14 2.22 6.36
CA GLN A 97 3.38 0.80 6.01
C GLN A 97 4.43 0.09 6.89
N THR A 98 4.75 0.62 8.07
CA THR A 98 5.82 0.04 8.91
C THR A 98 5.53 -1.40 9.29
N TYR A 99 4.29 -1.66 9.68
CA TYR A 99 3.80 -2.98 10.04
C TYR A 99 2.72 -3.46 9.07
N ALA A 100 2.76 -3.02 7.81
CA ALA A 100 1.81 -3.50 6.81
C ALA A 100 2.05 -4.97 6.48
N ILE A 101 1.03 -5.66 6.00
CA ILE A 101 1.12 -7.02 5.50
C ILE A 101 0.40 -7.11 4.14
N ASP A 102 0.97 -7.88 3.22
CA ASP A 102 0.27 -8.31 2.04
C ASP A 102 -0.20 -9.76 2.24
N ILE A 103 -1.42 -10.08 1.81
CA ILE A 103 -1.89 -11.46 1.82
C ILE A 103 -2.51 -11.83 0.47
N VAL A 104 -2.32 -13.08 0.07
CA VAL A 104 -2.90 -13.66 -1.14
C VAL A 104 -3.74 -14.88 -0.77
N GLU A 105 -4.85 -15.05 -1.49
CA GLU A 105 -5.73 -16.19 -1.29
C GLU A 105 -5.09 -17.47 -1.82
N GLU A 106 -5.28 -18.56 -1.10
CA GLU A 106 -4.86 -19.91 -1.48
C GLU A 106 -6.07 -20.79 -1.80
N ASP A 107 -6.46 -20.82 -3.08
CA ASP A 107 -7.55 -21.66 -3.60
C ASP A 107 -6.96 -22.90 -4.29
N GLU A 108 -7.21 -24.10 -3.74
CA GLU A 108 -6.74 -25.36 -4.32
C GLU A 108 -7.30 -25.63 -5.72
N LYS A 109 -8.51 -25.14 -6.02
CA LYS A 109 -9.17 -25.31 -7.32
C LYS A 109 -8.71 -24.28 -8.33
N ARG A 110 -8.26 -23.11 -7.86
CA ARG A 110 -7.76 -22.01 -8.70
C ARG A 110 -6.40 -21.54 -8.16
N PRO A 111 -5.34 -22.34 -8.35
CA PRO A 111 -4.04 -22.02 -7.80
C PRO A 111 -3.53 -20.70 -8.35
N ARG A 112 -2.89 -19.92 -7.47
CA ARG A 112 -2.23 -18.67 -7.83
C ARG A 112 -1.17 -18.91 -8.92
N PRO A 113 -1.18 -18.16 -10.03
CA PRO A 113 -0.16 -18.30 -11.07
C PRO A 113 1.25 -18.05 -10.53
N ALA A 114 2.17 -18.97 -10.79
CA ALA A 114 3.57 -18.80 -10.46
C ALA A 114 4.21 -17.62 -11.22
N PHE A 115 5.26 -17.07 -10.63
CA PHE A 115 6.06 -16.02 -11.24
C PHE A 115 6.66 -16.47 -12.57
N ALA A 116 6.49 -15.65 -13.61
CA ALA A 116 7.03 -15.95 -14.93
C ALA A 116 8.39 -15.25 -15.15
N TRP A 117 9.39 -15.99 -15.61
CA TRP A 117 10.67 -15.38 -15.97
C TRP A 117 10.56 -14.42 -17.17
N LEU A 118 9.72 -14.74 -18.16
CA LEU A 118 9.61 -13.92 -19.37
C LEU A 118 8.17 -13.85 -19.91
N TRP A 119 7.51 -15.01 -20.06
CA TRP A 119 6.19 -15.12 -20.66
C TRP A 119 5.23 -15.94 -19.78
N PRO A 120 3.94 -15.55 -19.68
CA PRO A 120 3.33 -14.33 -20.23
C PRO A 120 3.86 -13.08 -19.53
N LEU A 121 3.96 -11.96 -20.27
CA LEU A 121 4.43 -10.68 -19.73
C LEU A 121 3.52 -10.18 -18.61
N VAL A 122 2.22 -10.28 -18.80
CA VAL A 122 1.19 -9.83 -17.85
C VAL A 122 0.04 -10.84 -17.87
N ARG A 123 -0.72 -10.92 -16.78
CA ARG A 123 -1.93 -11.76 -16.69
C ARG A 123 -3.13 -10.92 -16.31
N GLY A 124 -4.31 -11.35 -16.77
CA GLY A 124 -5.59 -10.76 -16.34
C GLY A 124 -5.89 -11.14 -14.89
N ASN A 125 -6.53 -10.23 -14.14
CA ASN A 125 -6.74 -10.39 -12.70
C ASN A 125 -7.54 -11.64 -12.31
N ARG A 126 -8.47 -12.09 -13.18
CA ARG A 126 -9.29 -13.29 -12.96
C ARG A 126 -8.48 -14.61 -12.89
N HIS A 127 -7.19 -14.58 -13.25
CA HIS A 127 -6.31 -15.74 -13.08
C HIS A 127 -5.81 -15.88 -11.64
N PHE A 128 -5.95 -14.86 -10.81
CA PHE A 128 -5.51 -14.87 -9.42
C PHE A 128 -6.70 -15.11 -8.52
N PRO A 129 -6.63 -16.09 -7.59
CA PRO A 129 -7.76 -16.45 -6.74
C PRO A 129 -8.24 -15.26 -5.91
N ALA A 130 -7.31 -14.49 -5.34
CA ALA A 130 -7.59 -13.35 -4.50
C ALA A 130 -8.43 -12.26 -5.18
N PHE A 131 -8.43 -12.16 -6.52
CA PHE A 131 -9.20 -11.12 -7.19
C PHE A 131 -10.69 -11.35 -6.98
N ASP A 132 -11.40 -10.31 -6.53
CA ASP A 132 -12.82 -10.32 -6.18
C ASP A 132 -13.17 -11.05 -4.86
N ALA A 133 -12.17 -11.48 -4.08
CA ALA A 133 -12.36 -12.01 -2.74
C ALA A 133 -12.90 -10.91 -1.78
N PRO A 134 -13.87 -11.23 -0.90
CA PRO A 134 -14.48 -10.27 0.00
C PRO A 134 -13.51 -9.83 1.11
N LEU A 135 -13.52 -8.53 1.42
CA LEU A 135 -12.76 -7.95 2.53
C LEU A 135 -13.68 -7.47 3.62
N LEU A 136 -13.28 -7.75 4.85
CA LEU A 136 -14.12 -7.63 6.04
C LEU A 136 -13.58 -6.56 6.98
N ALA A 137 -14.49 -5.91 7.70
CA ALA A 137 -14.14 -4.98 8.77
C ALA A 137 -13.40 -5.71 9.89
N VAL A 138 -12.21 -5.20 10.25
CA VAL A 138 -11.38 -5.82 11.30
C VAL A 138 -11.86 -5.49 12.72
N ALA A 139 -12.79 -4.55 12.87
CA ALA A 139 -13.41 -4.15 14.13
C ALA A 139 -14.66 -3.33 13.84
N ASP A 140 -15.46 -3.06 14.87
CA ASP A 140 -16.46 -1.98 14.83
C ASP A 140 -15.74 -0.65 14.58
N ALA A 141 -16.20 0.11 13.59
CA ALA A 141 -15.46 1.27 13.13
C ALA A 141 -16.34 2.30 12.41
N THR A 142 -15.77 3.47 12.17
CA THR A 142 -16.33 4.47 11.25
C THR A 142 -15.46 4.57 10.00
N VAL A 143 -16.07 4.56 8.81
CA VAL A 143 -15.36 4.76 7.55
C VAL A 143 -14.97 6.24 7.43
N VAL A 144 -13.69 6.57 7.54
CA VAL A 144 -13.20 7.97 7.44
C VAL A 144 -12.66 8.31 6.06
N HIS A 145 -12.35 7.31 5.23
CA HIS A 145 -11.99 7.51 3.84
C HIS A 145 -12.39 6.33 2.95
N ALA A 146 -12.85 6.64 1.74
CA ALA A 146 -13.23 5.68 0.72
C ALA A 146 -12.87 6.21 -0.67
N GLU A 147 -12.09 5.44 -1.43
CA GLU A 147 -11.67 5.76 -2.80
C GLU A 147 -11.90 4.54 -3.70
N ASP A 148 -12.64 4.71 -4.80
CA ASP A 148 -13.07 3.61 -5.69
C ASP A 148 -13.04 3.94 -7.19
N GLY A 149 -12.37 5.03 -7.57
CA GLY A 149 -12.37 5.52 -8.95
C GLY A 149 -11.28 4.92 -9.85
N GLN A 150 -10.27 4.27 -9.28
CA GLN A 150 -9.05 3.87 -9.98
C GLN A 150 -9.21 2.51 -10.65
N ARG A 151 -8.75 2.38 -11.90
CA ARG A 151 -8.82 1.12 -12.65
C ARG A 151 -7.86 0.09 -12.07
N ASP A 152 -8.32 -1.14 -11.95
CA ASP A 152 -7.46 -2.30 -11.83
C ASP A 152 -6.63 -2.46 -13.12
N HIS A 153 -5.35 -2.77 -12.97
CA HIS A 153 -4.46 -3.05 -14.09
C HIS A 153 -4.16 -4.55 -14.20
N LEU A 154 -3.48 -4.97 -15.26
CA LEU A 154 -2.97 -6.35 -15.41
C LEU A 154 -1.84 -6.61 -14.41
N SER A 155 -1.54 -7.87 -14.11
CA SER A 155 -0.43 -8.18 -13.21
C SER A 155 0.92 -7.76 -13.78
N ARG A 156 1.87 -7.49 -12.88
CA ARG A 156 3.31 -7.42 -13.11
C ARG A 156 4.01 -8.65 -12.52
N ASN A 157 3.34 -9.80 -12.64
CA ASN A 157 3.82 -11.11 -12.18
C ASN A 157 4.69 -11.81 -13.25
N SER A 158 5.66 -11.07 -13.78
CA SER A 158 6.75 -11.58 -14.60
C SER A 158 7.98 -10.69 -14.44
N LEU A 159 9.19 -11.17 -14.74
CA LEU A 159 10.40 -10.34 -14.60
C LEU A 159 10.35 -9.04 -15.41
N PRO A 160 10.03 -9.04 -16.72
CA PRO A 160 9.99 -7.79 -17.48
C PRO A 160 8.95 -6.81 -16.94
N ALA A 161 7.78 -7.31 -16.53
CA ALA A 161 6.71 -6.46 -16.02
C ALA A 161 7.02 -5.93 -14.60
N LEU A 162 7.69 -6.72 -13.77
CA LEU A 162 8.18 -6.29 -12.46
C LEU A 162 9.27 -5.22 -12.60
N VAL A 163 10.21 -5.40 -13.53
CA VAL A 163 11.24 -4.39 -13.83
C VAL A 163 10.59 -3.08 -14.29
N TYR A 164 9.60 -3.15 -15.18
CA TYR A 164 8.82 -1.98 -15.58
C TYR A 164 8.12 -1.30 -14.38
N LEU A 165 7.49 -2.08 -13.50
CA LEU A 165 6.86 -1.57 -12.29
C LEU A 165 7.85 -0.83 -11.40
N MET A 166 9.02 -1.43 -11.15
CA MET A 166 10.02 -0.91 -10.23
C MET A 166 10.73 0.32 -10.76
N LEU A 167 11.09 0.34 -12.05
CA LEU A 167 11.91 1.41 -12.62
C LEU A 167 11.09 2.61 -13.09
N ILE A 168 9.85 2.39 -13.53
CA ILE A 168 9.05 3.42 -14.20
C ILE A 168 7.76 3.68 -13.44
N GLU A 169 6.87 2.68 -13.38
CA GLU A 169 5.49 2.89 -12.97
C GLU A 169 5.37 3.33 -11.49
N SER A 170 6.16 2.72 -10.60
CA SER A 170 6.20 3.06 -9.16
C SER A 170 6.62 4.52 -8.96
N SER A 171 7.63 4.99 -9.68
CA SER A 171 8.13 6.37 -9.61
C SER A 171 7.07 7.38 -10.05
N VAL A 172 6.39 7.10 -11.16
CA VAL A 172 5.29 7.93 -11.67
C VAL A 172 4.14 8.00 -10.67
N ARG A 173 3.73 6.86 -10.09
CA ARG A 173 2.67 6.79 -9.08
C ARG A 173 3.04 7.54 -7.81
N ALA A 174 4.27 7.39 -7.32
CA ALA A 174 4.76 8.08 -6.14
C ALA A 174 4.78 9.61 -6.32
N LEU A 175 5.16 10.08 -7.52
CA LEU A 175 5.13 11.51 -7.86
C LEU A 175 3.70 12.06 -7.88
N ALA A 176 2.74 11.27 -8.38
CA ALA A 176 1.33 11.59 -8.39
C ALA A 176 0.62 11.48 -7.02
N GLY A 177 1.33 11.01 -5.99
CA GLY A 177 0.89 11.05 -4.59
C GLY A 177 0.37 9.71 -4.02
N PRO A 178 0.09 9.67 -2.70
CA PRO A 178 -0.14 8.43 -1.96
C PRO A 178 -1.33 7.65 -2.52
N ARG A 179 -2.40 8.35 -2.91
CA ARG A 179 -3.60 7.75 -3.51
C ARG A 179 -3.30 6.92 -4.76
N ARG A 180 -2.31 7.30 -5.59
CA ARG A 180 -1.93 6.54 -6.79
C ARG A 180 -1.09 5.31 -6.48
N VAL A 181 -0.46 5.28 -5.31
CA VAL A 181 0.28 4.14 -4.79
C VAL A 181 -0.67 3.14 -4.15
N THR A 182 -1.58 3.59 -3.29
CA THR A 182 -2.53 2.71 -2.60
C THR A 182 -3.69 2.25 -3.47
N GLY A 183 -4.00 2.98 -4.54
CA GLY A 183 -5.11 2.65 -5.43
C GLY A 183 -6.47 2.97 -4.80
N ASN A 184 -7.49 2.18 -5.13
CA ASN A 184 -8.74 2.18 -4.39
C ASN A 184 -8.45 1.65 -2.99
N HIS A 185 -8.95 2.35 -1.98
CA HIS A 185 -8.63 2.02 -0.59
C HIS A 185 -9.71 2.53 0.36
N LEU A 186 -9.73 1.92 1.55
CA LEU A 186 -10.55 2.33 2.67
C LEU A 186 -9.64 2.68 3.85
N VAL A 187 -10.08 3.65 4.64
CA VAL A 187 -9.53 3.92 5.97
C VAL A 187 -10.67 3.91 6.97
N LEU A 188 -10.54 3.06 7.99
CA LEU A 188 -11.47 2.94 9.11
C LEU A 188 -10.86 3.59 10.34
N ASP A 189 -11.66 4.32 11.11
CA ASP A 189 -11.35 4.76 12.47
C ASP A 189 -11.91 3.75 13.46
N LEU A 190 -11.02 3.07 14.18
CA LEU A 190 -11.33 2.03 15.17
C LEU A 190 -11.51 2.63 16.57
N GLY A 191 -11.31 3.93 16.74
CA GLY A 191 -11.19 4.57 18.05
C GLY A 191 -9.74 4.62 18.56
N ASP A 192 -9.54 5.36 19.65
CA ASP A 192 -8.26 5.46 20.39
C ASP A 192 -7.02 5.80 19.55
N GLY A 193 -7.24 6.56 18.47
CA GLY A 193 -6.20 6.99 17.53
C GLY A 193 -5.64 5.86 16.67
N THR A 194 -6.38 4.77 16.48
CA THR A 194 -6.00 3.64 15.63
C THR A 194 -6.86 3.60 14.38
N TYR A 195 -6.20 3.52 13.22
CA TYR A 195 -6.84 3.51 11.93
C TYR A 195 -6.43 2.28 11.14
N ALA A 196 -7.38 1.54 10.57
CA ALA A 196 -7.11 0.43 9.67
C ALA A 196 -7.20 0.87 8.21
N MET A 197 -6.25 0.44 7.38
CA MET A 197 -6.24 0.74 5.96
C MET A 197 -6.15 -0.53 5.13
N TYR A 198 -6.96 -0.55 4.07
CA TYR A 198 -7.06 -1.62 3.08
C TYR A 198 -6.76 -1.02 1.72
N ALA A 199 -5.78 -1.54 0.99
CA ALA A 199 -5.37 -1.00 -0.31
C ALA A 199 -5.66 -1.95 -1.48
N HIS A 200 -5.39 -1.47 -2.69
CA HIS A 200 -5.48 -2.22 -3.94
C HIS A 200 -6.89 -2.77 -4.23
N LEU A 201 -7.93 -2.13 -3.70
CA LEU A 201 -9.32 -2.60 -3.81
C LEU A 201 -9.79 -2.62 -5.27
N ARG A 202 -10.74 -3.52 -5.56
CA ARG A 202 -11.32 -3.66 -6.89
C ARG A 202 -12.19 -2.46 -7.20
N ARG A 203 -12.04 -1.90 -8.40
CA ARG A 203 -12.84 -0.75 -8.82
C ARG A 203 -14.33 -1.08 -8.85
N GLY A 204 -15.13 -0.22 -8.24
CA GLY A 204 -16.59 -0.34 -8.15
C GLY A 204 -17.05 -1.41 -7.17
N SER A 205 -16.21 -1.81 -6.21
CA SER A 205 -16.52 -2.89 -5.27
C SER A 205 -16.84 -2.44 -3.85
N LEU A 206 -16.69 -1.14 -3.54
CA LEU A 206 -17.00 -0.65 -2.20
C LEU A 206 -18.49 -0.87 -1.86
N ALA A 207 -18.74 -1.53 -0.74
CA ALA A 207 -20.06 -1.71 -0.14
C ALA A 207 -20.42 -0.58 0.85
N VAL A 208 -19.45 0.27 1.18
CA VAL A 208 -19.56 1.34 2.19
C VAL A 208 -19.06 2.68 1.64
N ARG A 209 -19.39 3.77 2.33
CA ARG A 209 -18.98 5.15 2.00
C ARG A 209 -18.44 5.85 3.23
N THR A 210 -17.70 6.94 3.02
CA THR A 210 -17.24 7.81 4.12
C THR A 210 -18.41 8.28 4.98
N GLY A 211 -18.28 8.12 6.29
CA GLY A 211 -19.31 8.43 7.29
C GLY A 211 -20.08 7.20 7.78
N ASP A 212 -20.03 6.08 7.07
CA ASP A 212 -20.73 4.85 7.49
C ASP A 212 -20.10 4.26 8.76
N ARG A 213 -20.95 3.70 9.62
CA ARG A 213 -20.51 2.82 10.71
C ARG A 213 -20.57 1.38 10.25
N VAL A 214 -19.57 0.61 10.60
CA VAL A 214 -19.45 -0.80 10.26
C VAL A 214 -19.21 -1.62 11.51
N VAL A 215 -19.63 -2.88 11.49
CA VAL A 215 -19.36 -3.85 12.56
C VAL A 215 -18.30 -4.85 12.12
N ALA A 216 -17.55 -5.41 13.07
CA ALA A 216 -16.54 -6.43 12.79
C ALA A 216 -17.12 -7.57 11.95
N GLY A 217 -16.40 -7.97 10.89
CA GLY A 217 -16.84 -9.02 9.96
C GLY A 217 -17.76 -8.55 8.83
N GLN A 218 -18.23 -7.30 8.83
CA GLN A 218 -19.04 -6.76 7.72
C GLN A 218 -18.20 -6.67 6.44
N GLU A 219 -18.74 -7.10 5.29
CA GLU A 219 -18.10 -6.89 3.97
C GLU A 219 -18.02 -5.39 3.65
N LEU A 220 -16.81 -4.95 3.33
CA LEU A 220 -16.48 -3.55 3.03
C LEU A 220 -16.24 -3.30 1.54
N ALA A 221 -15.56 -4.25 0.91
CA ALA A 221 -15.03 -4.14 -0.44
C ALA A 221 -14.60 -5.51 -0.95
N ARG A 222 -14.04 -5.54 -2.17
CA ARG A 222 -13.40 -6.73 -2.73
C ARG A 222 -11.95 -6.47 -3.10
N CYS A 223 -11.13 -7.49 -2.96
CA CYS A 223 -9.72 -7.46 -3.37
C CYS A 223 -9.61 -7.19 -4.87
N GLY A 224 -8.73 -6.27 -5.23
CA GLY A 224 -8.52 -5.82 -6.61
C GLY A 224 -7.06 -5.87 -7.02
N ASN A 225 -6.70 -5.00 -7.96
CA ASN A 225 -5.35 -4.82 -8.45
C ASN A 225 -5.15 -3.37 -8.95
N SER A 226 -5.65 -2.42 -8.16
CA SER A 226 -5.50 -0.98 -8.42
C SER A 226 -4.28 -0.43 -7.69
N GLY A 227 -3.79 0.77 -8.05
CA GLY A 227 -2.63 1.37 -7.39
C GLY A 227 -1.29 0.79 -7.85
N ASN A 228 -0.31 0.72 -6.96
CA ASN A 228 1.03 0.19 -7.22
C ASN A 228 1.13 -1.27 -6.74
N SER A 229 0.46 -2.17 -7.45
CA SER A 229 0.41 -3.60 -7.12
C SER A 229 1.11 -4.45 -8.18
N THR A 230 1.69 -5.58 -7.77
CA THR A 230 2.23 -6.58 -8.71
C THR A 230 1.16 -7.55 -9.20
N GLU A 231 0.14 -7.83 -8.40
CA GLU A 231 -0.95 -8.76 -8.71
C GLU A 231 -2.06 -8.64 -7.66
N PRO A 232 -3.26 -9.23 -7.88
CA PRO A 232 -4.31 -9.20 -6.88
C PRO A 232 -3.88 -9.76 -5.53
N HIS A 233 -3.89 -8.91 -4.50
CA HIS A 233 -3.59 -9.20 -3.11
C HIS A 233 -4.26 -8.16 -2.20
N VAL A 234 -4.33 -8.46 -0.91
CA VAL A 234 -4.83 -7.52 0.11
C VAL A 234 -3.65 -6.94 0.84
N HIS A 235 -3.46 -5.63 0.71
CA HIS A 235 -2.57 -4.85 1.57
C HIS A 235 -3.36 -4.37 2.77
N PHE A 236 -2.94 -4.73 3.98
CA PHE A 236 -3.55 -4.35 5.25
C PHE A 236 -2.53 -3.71 6.20
N GLN A 237 -2.96 -2.69 6.94
CA GLN A 237 -2.13 -2.08 7.99
C GLN A 237 -2.95 -1.34 9.04
N LEU A 238 -2.37 -1.16 10.23
CA LEU A 238 -2.83 -0.19 11.22
C LEU A 238 -1.93 1.06 11.26
N MET A 239 -2.51 2.20 11.58
CA MET A 239 -1.88 3.52 11.56
C MET A 239 -2.32 4.40 12.73
N ASP A 240 -1.49 5.37 13.11
CA ASP A 240 -1.76 6.36 14.17
C ASP A 240 -2.53 7.62 13.69
N GLY A 241 -2.99 7.61 12.44
CA GLY A 241 -3.76 8.70 11.86
C GLY A 241 -4.36 8.33 10.51
N PRO A 242 -5.39 9.06 10.04
CA PRO A 242 -6.10 8.73 8.81
C PRO A 242 -5.37 9.20 7.53
N ASP A 243 -4.47 10.18 7.64
CA ASP A 243 -3.71 10.70 6.50
C ASP A 243 -2.48 9.83 6.23
N LEU A 244 -2.56 9.05 5.15
CA LEU A 244 -1.48 8.20 4.66
C LEU A 244 -0.15 8.95 4.55
N ALA A 245 -0.13 10.21 4.12
CA ALA A 245 1.12 10.95 3.95
C ALA A 245 1.87 11.16 5.29
N THR A 246 1.12 11.32 6.38
CA THR A 246 1.64 11.78 7.68
C THR A 246 1.56 10.73 8.78
N ALA A 247 0.81 9.65 8.58
CA ALA A 247 0.70 8.54 9.51
C ALA A 247 2.03 7.77 9.70
N SER A 248 2.11 7.10 10.85
CA SER A 248 3.07 6.08 11.22
C SER A 248 2.33 4.76 11.45
N GLY A 249 2.98 3.64 11.12
CA GLY A 249 2.36 2.32 11.30
C GLY A 249 2.29 1.91 12.77
N ILE A 250 1.22 1.20 13.13
CA ILE A 250 1.00 0.60 14.45
C ILE A 250 1.16 -0.93 14.31
N PRO A 251 1.89 -1.62 15.21
CA PRO A 251 1.95 -3.07 15.20
C PRO A 251 0.58 -3.65 15.50
N PHE A 252 0.22 -4.74 14.82
CA PHE A 252 -1.05 -5.42 15.02
C PHE A 252 -0.85 -6.92 15.17
N THR A 253 -1.90 -7.61 15.63
CA THR A 253 -2.01 -9.07 15.56
C THR A 253 -3.44 -9.45 15.25
N TRP A 254 -3.66 -10.53 14.50
CA TRP A 254 -5.00 -11.00 14.19
C TRP A 254 -5.52 -12.01 15.22
N HIS A 255 -6.78 -11.87 15.63
CA HIS A 255 -7.44 -12.81 16.53
C HIS A 255 -7.31 -14.26 16.04
N GLY A 256 -6.73 -15.12 16.87
CA GLY A 256 -6.57 -16.56 16.60
C GLY A 256 -5.60 -16.92 15.46
N VAL A 257 -5.01 -15.94 14.77
CA VAL A 257 -4.09 -16.14 13.64
C VAL A 257 -2.68 -15.63 13.96
N GLY A 258 -2.57 -14.55 14.73
CA GLY A 258 -1.28 -13.89 14.95
C GLY A 258 -0.89 -12.98 13.78
N VAL A 259 0.42 -12.90 13.51
CA VAL A 259 0.98 -12.25 12.32
C VAL A 259 1.78 -13.31 11.55
N PRO A 260 1.23 -13.88 10.47
CA PRO A 260 1.90 -14.95 9.72
C PRO A 260 3.18 -14.45 9.04
N ALA A 261 4.22 -15.27 9.00
CA ALA A 261 5.47 -15.00 8.29
C ALA A 261 5.31 -15.17 6.77
N ASN A 262 6.26 -14.64 5.99
CA ASN A 262 6.24 -14.75 4.54
C ASN A 262 6.20 -16.21 4.07
N GLY A 263 5.22 -16.52 3.23
CA GLY A 263 4.96 -17.88 2.73
C GLY A 263 4.24 -18.78 3.74
N GLU A 264 3.99 -18.33 4.97
CA GLU A 264 3.14 -19.04 5.92
C GLU A 264 1.68 -18.93 5.47
N THR A 265 1.02 -20.09 5.40
CA THR A 265 -0.41 -20.19 5.16
C THR A 265 -1.17 -20.22 6.48
N PHE A 266 -2.24 -19.42 6.57
CA PHE A 266 -3.16 -19.40 7.68
C PHE A 266 -4.62 -19.58 7.20
N THR A 267 -5.51 -19.90 8.13
CA THR A 267 -6.96 -19.93 7.88
C THR A 267 -7.63 -18.93 8.80
N ALA A 268 -8.24 -17.90 8.22
CA ALA A 268 -9.03 -16.94 8.96
C ALA A 268 -10.46 -17.48 9.15
N PRO A 269 -11.03 -17.40 10.36
CA PRO A 269 -12.40 -17.81 10.60
C PRO A 269 -13.33 -17.01 9.68
N GLY A 270 -14.28 -17.71 9.04
CA GLY A 270 -15.38 -17.02 8.36
C GLY A 270 -16.24 -16.31 9.40
N TYR A 271 -16.53 -15.04 9.18
CA TYR A 271 -17.59 -14.37 9.93
C TYR A 271 -18.91 -15.00 9.47
N ALA A 272 -19.58 -15.70 10.39
CA ALA A 272 -20.95 -16.14 10.13
C ALA A 272 -21.76 -14.88 9.83
N ALA A 273 -22.35 -14.81 8.64
CA ALA A 273 -23.32 -13.77 8.33
C ALA A 273 -24.43 -13.86 9.39
N ALA A 274 -24.51 -12.84 10.25
CA ALA A 274 -25.59 -12.69 11.21
C ALA A 274 -26.91 -12.36 10.48
#